data_AF-A0A5D6WME0-F1
#
_entry.id   AF-A0A5D6WME0-F1
#
_cell.length_a   1.000
_cell.length_b   1.000
_cell.length_c   1.000
_cell.angle_alpha   90.00
_cell.angle_beta   90.00
_cell.angle_gamma   90.00
#
_symmetry.space_group_name_H-M   'P 1'
#
loop_
_entity.id
_entity.type
_entity.pdbx_description
1 polymer ?
#
loop_
_entity_poly.entity_id
_entity_poly.type
_entity_poly.pdbx_seq_one_letter_code
_entity_poly.pdbx_strand_id
1 'polypeptide(L)' 'MRRHTQNRPEKPRSVQEISARYRQAIKQYQVLMHAEIDNREQRVMLYSEIKTLGWCLGRDEHKVVKDINTPQP' A
#
# COMPACT_ATOMS: atom_id res chain seq x y z
N MET A 1 14.12 32.27 20.31
CA MET A 1 14.29 30.89 20.84
C MET A 1 13.69 29.90 19.85
N ARG A 2 14.51 29.08 19.18
CA ARG A 2 14.03 28.03 18.26
C ARG A 2 13.62 26.82 19.10
N ARG A 3 12.30 26.60 19.22
CA ARG A 3 11.75 25.44 19.91
C ARG A 3 12.01 24.22 19.03
N HIS A 4 13.01 23.42 19.40
CA HIS A 4 13.16 22.07 18.85
C HIS A 4 11.84 21.32 19.10
N THR A 5 11.14 20.95 18.04
CA THR A 5 10.03 19.98 18.07
C THR A 5 10.62 18.63 18.43
N GLN A 6 10.88 18.47 19.72
CA GLN A 6 11.46 17.31 20.34
C GLN A 6 10.46 16.16 20.31
N ASN A 7 10.76 15.16 19.50
CA ASN A 7 10.44 13.76 19.75
C ASN A 7 8.97 13.43 20.04
N ARG A 8 8.06 13.76 19.11
CA ARG A 8 6.72 13.14 19.13
C ARG A 8 6.88 11.71 18.61
N PRO A 9 6.53 10.66 19.38
CA PRO A 9 6.47 9.32 18.82
C PRO A 9 5.54 9.35 17.60
N GLU A 10 6.01 8.81 16.47
CA GLU A 10 5.19 8.71 15.26
C GLU A 10 3.88 8.02 15.65
N LYS A 11 2.76 8.74 15.44
CA LYS A 11 1.45 8.16 15.72
C LYS A 11 1.28 6.94 14.81
N PRO A 12 0.80 5.80 15.33
CA PRO A 12 0.35 4.71 14.47
C PRO A 12 -0.62 5.27 13.43
N ARG A 13 -0.47 4.86 12.17
CA ARG A 13 -1.40 5.26 11.11
C ARG A 13 -2.81 4.83 11.50
N SER A 14 -3.77 5.70 11.25
CA SER A 14 -5.18 5.34 11.39
C SER A 14 -5.57 4.27 10.37
N VAL A 15 -6.63 3.51 10.68
CA VAL A 15 -7.20 2.52 9.76
C VAL A 15 -7.57 3.16 8.41
N GLN A 16 -8.03 4.42 8.42
CA GLN A 16 -8.36 5.17 7.21
C GLN A 16 -7.12 5.42 6.34
N GLU A 17 -6.01 5.83 6.93
CA GLU A 17 -4.74 6.04 6.22
C GLU A 17 -4.19 4.73 5.64
N ILE A 18 -4.28 3.63 6.39
CA ILE A 18 -3.88 2.30 5.92
C ILE A 18 -4.76 1.88 4.74
N SER A 19 -6.08 2.07 4.84
CA SER A 19 -7.00 1.76 3.75
C SER A 19 -6.77 2.61 2.50
N ALA A 20 -6.44 3.90 2.66
CA ALA A 20 -6.14 4.77 1.53
C ALA A 20 -4.86 4.32 0.81
N ARG A 21 -3.78 4.04 1.57
CA ARG A 21 -2.53 3.52 1.00
C ARG A 21 -2.72 2.16 0.34
N TYR A 22 -3.50 1.27 0.93
CA TYR A 22 -3.78 -0.06 0.36
C TYR A 22 -4.39 0.06 -1.04
N ARG A 23 -5.42 0.89 -1.20
CA ARG A 23 -6.07 1.15 -2.50
C ARG A 23 -5.12 1.82 -3.49
N GLN A 24 -4.34 2.80 -3.03
CA GLN A 24 -3.37 3.49 -3.87
C GLN A 24 -2.28 2.54 -4.39
N ALA A 25 -1.74 1.68 -3.54
CA ALA A 25 -0.70 0.72 -3.91
C ALA A 25 -1.24 -0.31 -4.93
N ILE A 26 -2.48 -0.79 -4.77
CA ILE A 26 -3.14 -1.65 -5.76
C ILE A 26 -3.24 -0.94 -7.11
N LYS A 27 -3.69 0.31 -7.14
CA LYS A 27 -3.81 1.08 -8.39
C LYS A 27 -2.45 1.25 -9.07
N GLN A 28 -1.42 1.58 -8.31
CA GLN A 28 -0.05 1.71 -8.85
C GLN A 28 0.46 0.37 -9.39
N TYR A 29 0.23 -0.73 -8.67
CA TYR A 29 0.60 -2.07 -9.14
C TYR A 29 -0.09 -2.43 -10.45
N GLN A 30 -1.41 -2.17 -10.56
CA GLN A 30 -2.17 -2.41 -11.78
C GLN A 30 -1.66 -1.58 -12.96
N VAL A 31 -1.33 -0.29 -12.74
CA VAL A 31 -0.70 0.55 -13.78
C VAL A 31 0.62 -0.07 -14.27
N LEU A 32 1.46 -0.54 -13.35
CA LEU A 32 2.74 -1.15 -13.70
C LEU A 32 2.59 -2.52 -14.41
N MET A 33 1.50 -3.27 -14.17
CA MET A 33 1.21 -4.48 -14.96
C MET A 33 1.07 -4.20 -16.45
N HIS A 34 0.56 -3.01 -16.80
CA HIS A 34 0.24 -2.62 -18.17
C HIS A 34 1.29 -1.71 -18.81
N ALA A 35 2.33 -1.32 -18.06
CA ALA A 35 3.39 -0.48 -18.59
C ALA A 35 4.34 -1.28 -19.50
N GLU A 36 4.77 -0.66 -20.59
CA GLU A 36 5.63 -1.28 -21.62
C GLU A 36 7.10 -1.41 -21.18
N ILE A 37 7.50 -0.70 -20.12
CA ILE A 37 8.87 -0.72 -19.56
C ILE A 37 9.03 -1.83 -18.52
N ASP A 38 10.23 -2.39 -18.37
CA ASP A 38 10.50 -3.32 -17.27
C ASP A 38 10.44 -2.59 -15.93
N ASN A 39 9.49 -3.00 -15.10
CA ASN A 39 9.20 -2.43 -13.78
C ASN A 39 9.07 -3.53 -12.72
N ARG A 40 9.72 -4.68 -12.95
CA ARG A 40 9.62 -5.87 -12.08
C ARG A 40 9.93 -5.58 -10.62
N GLU A 41 10.99 -4.81 -10.33
CA GLU A 41 11.36 -4.46 -8.96
C GLU A 41 10.26 -3.66 -8.25
N GLN A 42 9.74 -2.63 -8.91
CA GLN A 42 8.65 -1.79 -8.38
C GLN A 42 7.39 -2.61 -8.13
N ARG A 43 7.05 -3.53 -9.03
CA ARG A 43 5.92 -4.47 -8.85
C ARG A 43 6.09 -5.36 -7.63
N VAL A 44 7.28 -5.91 -7.42
CA VAL A 44 7.56 -6.78 -6.26
C VAL A 44 7.45 -5.99 -4.95
N MET A 45 8.00 -4.78 -4.93
CA MET A 45 7.88 -3.88 -3.78
C MET A 45 6.42 -3.56 -3.46
N LEU A 46 5.65 -3.12 -4.47
CA LEU A 46 4.22 -2.81 -4.30
C LEU A 46 3.41 -4.04 -3.86
N TYR A 47 3.69 -5.22 -4.42
CA TYR A 47 3.00 -6.45 -4.02
C TYR A 47 3.23 -6.76 -2.53
N SER A 48 4.46 -6.60 -2.03
CA SER A 48 4.77 -6.78 -0.60
C SER A 48 4.09 -5.72 0.30
N GLU A 49 4.01 -4.48 -0.16
CA GLU A 49 3.32 -3.39 0.55
C GLU A 49 1.81 -3.67 0.61
N ILE A 50 1.19 -4.06 -0.51
CA ILE A 50 -0.23 -4.41 -0.57
C ILE A 50 -0.56 -5.55 0.41
N LYS A 51 0.26 -6.61 0.46
CA LYS A 51 0.06 -7.72 1.40
C LYS A 51 0.13 -7.25 2.85
N THR A 52 1.17 -6.49 3.19
CA THR A 52 1.38 -5.97 4.54
C THR A 52 0.20 -5.08 4.98
N LEU A 53 -0.22 -4.15 4.12
CA LEU A 53 -1.36 -3.27 4.39
C LEU A 53 -2.67 -4.06 4.48
N GLY A 54 -2.87 -5.08 3.63
CA GLY A 54 -4.03 -5.97 3.68
C GLY A 54 -4.13 -6.71 5.01
N TRP A 55 -3.01 -7.25 5.50
CA TRP A 55 -2.94 -7.91 6.80
C TRP A 55 -3.21 -6.94 7.96
N CYS A 56 -2.68 -5.70 7.90
CA CYS A 56 -3.00 -4.66 8.87
C CYS A 56 -4.50 -4.31 8.91
N LEU A 57 -5.22 -4.51 7.80
CA LEU A 57 -6.68 -4.33 7.70
C LEU A 57 -7.48 -5.59 8.06
N GLY A 58 -6.82 -6.68 8.48
CA GLY A 58 -7.46 -7.96 8.78
C GLY A 58 -7.95 -8.73 7.55
N ARG A 59 -7.41 -8.44 6.36
CA ARG A 59 -7.70 -9.21 5.14
C ARG A 59 -6.81 -10.45 5.08
N ASP A 60 -7.43 -11.58 4.76
CA ASP A 60 -6.70 -12.81 4.43
C ASP A 60 -6.06 -12.74 3.04
N GLU A 61 -5.10 -13.63 2.78
CA GLU A 61 -4.34 -13.69 1.53
C GLU A 61 -5.26 -13.75 0.29
N HIS A 62 -6.31 -14.56 0.35
CA HIS A 62 -7.20 -14.76 -0.78
C HIS A 62 -7.98 -13.48 -1.12
N LYS A 63 -8.42 -12.73 -0.11
CA LYS A 63 -9.03 -11.40 -0.32
C LYS A 63 -8.04 -10.39 -0.90
N VAL A 64 -6.80 -10.37 -0.42
CA VAL A 64 -5.77 -9.46 -0.95
C VAL A 64 -5.48 -9.76 -2.42
N VAL A 65 -5.28 -11.04 -2.76
CA VAL A 65 -5.06 -11.46 -4.15
C VAL A 65 -6.27 -11.12 -5.03
N LYS A 66 -7.50 -11.30 -4.52
CA LYS A 66 -8.71 -10.89 -5.23
C LYS A 66 -8.73 -9.37 -5.50
N ASP A 67 -8.39 -8.55 -4.52
CA ASP A 67 -8.37 -7.09 -4.67
C ASP A 67 -7.33 -6.62 -5.69
N ILE A 68 -6.16 -7.27 -5.77
CA ILE A 68 -5.12 -6.95 -6.76
C ILE A 68 -5.61 -7.22 -8.19
N ASN A 69 -6.35 -8.32 -8.39
CA ASN A 69 -6.83 -8.75 -9.70
C ASN A 69 -8.17 -8.12 -10.09
N THR A 70 -8.85 -7.43 -9.17
CA THR A 70 -10.11 -6.75 -9.45
C THR A 70 -9.84 -5.28 -9.76
N PRO A 71 -10.20 -4.76 -10.94
CA PRO A 71 -10.09 -3.33 -11.23
C PRO A 71 -10.89 -2.53 -10.20
N GLN A 72 -10.23 -1.59 -9.51
CA GLN A 72 -10.93 -0.63 -8.65
C GLN A 72 -11.58 0.43 -9.56
N PRO A 73 -12.86 0.79 -9.35
CA PRO A 73 -13.54 1.82 -10.14
C PRO A 73 -12.91 3.21 -9.98
#